data_AF-A0A3S0DRC5-F1
#
_entry.id   AF-A0A3S0DRC5-F1
#
_cell.length_a   1.000
_cell.length_b   1.000
_cell.length_c   1.000
_cell.angle_alpha   90.00
_cell.angle_beta   90.00
_cell.angle_gamma   90.00
#
_symmetry.space_group_name_H-M   'P 1'
#
loop_
_entity.id
_entity.type
_entity.pdbx_description
1 polymer ?
#
loop_
_entity_poly.entity_id
_entity_poly.type
_entity_poly.pdbx_seq_one_letter_code
_entity_poly.pdbx_strand_id
1 'polypeptide(L)'
;MDFRYIDGIQNVTIANGMTYITLGVVQPPTREGGSPQLLVAGALVLSVPNYVRLCAEMANNLKTMQDKGLIALKPMPNQVQQPAE
;
A
#
# COMPACT_ATOMS: atom_id res chain seq x y z
N MET A 1 -4.69 1.18 -25.29
CA MET A 1 -4.70 0.58 -23.95
C MET A 1 -4.88 1.72 -22.96
N ASP A 2 -6.01 1.75 -22.25
CA ASP A 2 -6.20 2.69 -21.14
C ASP A 2 -5.28 2.24 -20.00
N PHE A 3 -4.24 3.01 -19.70
CA PHE A 3 -3.38 2.76 -18.55
C PHE A 3 -4.17 3.14 -17.29
N ARG A 4 -4.75 2.14 -16.61
CA ARG A 4 -5.35 2.37 -15.29
C ARG A 4 -4.23 2.58 -14.28
N TYR A 5 -4.17 3.77 -13.69
CA TYR A 5 -3.25 4.06 -12.58
C TYR A 5 -3.60 3.15 -11.40
N ILE A 6 -2.60 2.43 -10.88
CA ILE A 6 -2.74 1.68 -9.63
C ILE A 6 -2.64 2.69 -8.49
N ASP A 7 -3.71 2.82 -7.71
CA ASP A 7 -3.76 3.68 -6.52
C ASP A 7 -3.92 2.88 -5.22
N GLY A 8 -4.02 1.54 -5.31
CA GLY A 8 -4.20 0.66 -4.16
C GLY A 8 -3.40 -0.64 -4.20
N ILE A 9 -2.99 -1.08 -3.00
CA ILE A 9 -2.32 -2.35 -2.73
C ILE A 9 -3.14 -3.13 -1.68
N GLN A 10 -3.43 -4.41 -1.93
CA GLN A 10 -4.08 -5.30 -0.96
C GLN A 10 -3.46 -6.71 -0.96
N ASN A 11 -3.83 -7.50 0.05
CA ASN A 11 -3.54 -8.93 0.16
C ASN A 11 -2.06 -9.29 0.06
N VAL A 12 -1.20 -8.53 0.74
CA VAL A 12 0.23 -8.86 0.84
C VAL A 12 0.38 -10.19 1.58
N THR A 13 0.71 -11.25 0.84
CA THR A 13 0.83 -12.62 1.36
C THR A 13 2.25 -13.12 1.13
N ILE A 14 2.80 -13.82 2.11
CA ILE A 14 4.11 -14.48 2.00
C ILE A 14 3.89 -15.98 1.99
N ALA A 15 4.33 -16.64 0.91
CA ALA A 15 4.26 -18.09 0.78
C ALA A 15 5.44 -18.60 -0.05
N ASN A 16 6.06 -19.71 0.38
CA ASN A 16 7.14 -20.39 -0.35
C ASN A 16 8.32 -19.47 -0.73
N GLY A 17 8.71 -18.56 0.16
CA GLY A 17 9.81 -17.62 -0.09
C GLY A 17 9.47 -16.48 -1.07
N MET A 18 8.20 -16.36 -1.47
CA MET A 18 7.69 -15.32 -2.36
C MET A 18 6.67 -14.44 -1.65
N THR A 19 6.69 -13.15 -1.99
CA THR A 19 5.68 -12.15 -1.63
C THR A 19 4.74 -11.95 -2.81
N TYR A 20 3.44 -12.05 -2.55
CA TYR A 20 2.36 -11.82 -3.50
C TYR A 20 1.62 -10.56 -3.09
N ILE A 21 1.45 -9.63 -4.01
CA ILE A 21 0.85 -8.33 -3.76
C ILE A 21 -0.20 -8.07 -4.84
N THR A 22 -1.47 -7.94 -4.43
CA THR A 22 -2.54 -7.59 -5.37
C THR A 22 -2.53 -6.08 -5.61
N LEU A 23 -2.52 -5.71 -6.89
CA LEU A 23 -2.50 -4.32 -7.35
C LEU A 23 -3.80 -4.01 -8.08
N GLY A 24 -4.33 -2.81 -7.88
CA GLY A 24 -5.58 -2.42 -8.52
C GLY A 24 -5.95 -0.97 -8.33
N VAL A 25 -7.19 -0.68 -8.73
CA VAL A 25 -7.80 0.64 -8.55
C VAL A 25 -8.81 0.55 -7.40
N VAL A 26 -8.70 1.41 -6.40
CA VAL A 26 -9.66 1.49 -5.31
C VAL A 26 -10.95 2.09 -5.86
N GLN A 27 -11.99 1.28 -5.94
CA GLN A 27 -13.31 1.75 -6.30
C GLN A 27 -14.06 2.25 -5.07
N PRO A 28 -14.80 3.37 -5.20
CA PRO A 28 -15.66 3.85 -4.14
C PRO A 28 -16.73 2.79 -3.80
N PRO A 29 -17.27 2.84 -2.58
CA PRO A 29 -18.35 1.94 -2.18
C PRO A 29 -19.53 2.02 -3.16
N THR A 30 -20.02 0.87 -3.59
CA THR A 30 -21.19 0.78 -4.48
C THR A 30 -22.52 0.89 -3.73
N ARG A 31 -22.48 0.87 -2.39
CA ARG A 31 -23.63 0.98 -1.49
C ARG A 31 -23.29 1.90 -0.33
N GLU A 32 -24.29 2.60 0.19
CA GLU A 32 -24.16 3.44 1.37
C GLU A 32 -23.71 2.60 2.58
N GLY A 33 -22.66 3.05 3.28
CA GLY A 33 -22.00 2.30 4.37
C GLY A 33 -21.06 1.18 3.91
N GLY A 34 -20.88 0.97 2.60
CA GLY A 34 -19.94 -0.03 2.09
C GLY A 34 -18.48 0.37 2.26
N SER A 35 -17.58 -0.61 2.31
CA SER A 35 -16.14 -0.37 2.26
C SER A 35 -15.65 -0.23 0.81
N PRO A 36 -14.63 0.61 0.55
CA PRO A 36 -13.97 0.65 -0.75
C PRO A 36 -13.43 -0.73 -1.14
N GLN A 37 -13.51 -1.08 -2.43
CA GLN A 37 -13.02 -2.36 -2.94
C GLN A 37 -11.89 -2.14 -3.94
N LEU A 38 -10.87 -3.00 -3.89
CA LEU A 38 -9.81 -2.97 -4.88
C LEU A 38 -10.27 -3.73 -6.13
N LEU A 39 -10.48 -3.02 -7.23
CA LEU A 39 -10.63 -3.64 -8.54
C LEU A 39 -9.26 -4.08 -9.04
N VAL A 40 -9.00 -5.39 -8.98
CA VAL A 40 -7.71 -5.97 -9.32
C VAL A 40 -7.36 -5.70 -10.78
N ALA A 41 -6.20 -5.05 -10.98
CA ALA A 41 -5.61 -4.82 -12.30
C ALA A 41 -4.41 -5.76 -12.56
N GLY A 42 -3.80 -6.29 -11.50
CA GLY A 42 -2.67 -7.22 -11.62
C GLY A 42 -2.15 -7.71 -10.27
N ALA A 43 -1.07 -8.47 -10.32
CA ALA A 43 -0.36 -8.95 -9.14
C ALA A 43 1.14 -8.75 -9.33
N LEU A 44 1.80 -8.30 -8.27
CA LEU A 44 3.26 -8.27 -8.17
C LEU A 44 3.72 -9.47 -7.36
N VAL A 45 4.63 -10.25 -7.94
CA VAL A 45 5.21 -11.43 -7.32
C VAL A 45 6.72 -11.29 -7.32
N LEU A 46 7.33 -11.36 -6.15
CA LEU A 46 8.77 -11.20 -5.97
C LEU A 46 9.25 -12.04 -4.80
N SER A 47 10.52 -12.46 -4.80
CA SER A 47 11.09 -13.17 -3.66
C SER A 47 11.10 -12.28 -2.41
N VAL A 48 10.96 -12.87 -1.23
CA VAL A 48 11.01 -12.14 0.05
C VAL A 48 12.27 -11.25 0.18
N PRO A 49 13.50 -11.70 -0.16
CA PRO A 49 14.67 -10.83 -0.08
C PRO A 49 14.57 -9.58 -0.96
N ASN A 50 14.07 -9.73 -2.19
CA ASN A 50 13.85 -8.60 -3.10
C ASN A 50 12.77 -7.65 -2.57
N TYR A 51 11.71 -8.19 -1.94
CA TYR A 51 10.67 -7.37 -1.33
C TYR A 51 11.21 -6.52 -0.18
N VAL A 52 11.94 -7.13 0.75
CA VAL A 52 12.57 -6.43 1.87
C VAL A 52 13.52 -5.34 1.39
N ARG A 53 14.34 -5.65 0.38
CA ARG A 53 15.24 -4.68 -0.23
C ARG A 53 14.49 -3.50 -0.87
N LEU A 54 13.44 -3.77 -1.64
CA LEU A 54 12.63 -2.73 -2.27
C LEU A 54 12.01 -1.81 -1.22
N CYS A 55 11.46 -2.37 -0.14
CA CYS A 55 10.90 -1.58 0.97
C CYS A 55 11.96 -0.69 1.63
N ALA A 56 13.18 -1.20 1.85
CA ALA A 56 14.27 -0.43 2.43
C ALA A 56 14.72 0.73 1.50
N GLU A 57 14.85 0.47 0.21
CA GLU A 57 15.17 1.49 -0.80
C GLU A 57 14.08 2.58 -0.86
N MET A 58 12.80 2.19 -0.85
CA MET A 58 11.68 3.12 -0.79
C MET A 58 11.70 3.97 0.48
N ALA A 59 11.92 3.37 1.65
CA ALA A 59 12.01 4.09 2.92
C ALA A 59 13.16 5.12 2.90
N ASN A 60 14.32 4.75 2.37
CA ASN A 60 15.46 5.65 2.23
C ASN A 60 15.18 6.81 1.26
N ASN A 61 14.51 6.53 0.14
CA ASN A 61 14.10 7.57 -0.82
C ASN A 61 13.10 8.55 -0.19
N LEU A 62 12.09 8.04 0.52
CA LEU A 62 11.11 8.86 1.23
C LEU A 62 11.79 9.73 2.30
N LYS A 63 12.72 9.16 3.07
CA LYS A 63 13.52 9.91 4.04
C LYS A 63 14.34 11.01 3.37
N THR A 64 15.00 10.71 2.24
CA THR A 64 15.78 11.70 1.49
C THR A 64 14.91 12.84 0.99
N MET A 65 13.70 12.54 0.51
CA MET A 65 12.73 13.57 0.10
C MET A 65 12.27 14.43 1.28
N GLN A 66 12.05 13.82 2.45
CA GLN A 66 11.70 14.54 3.68
C GLN A 66 12.84 15.44 4.15
N ASP A 67 14.08 14.94 4.20
CA ASP A 67 15.25 15.70 4.64
C ASP A 67 15.54 16.89 3.70
N LYS A 68 15.19 16.77 2.42
CA LYS A 68 15.24 17.86 1.42
C LYS A 68 14.04 18.81 1.45
N GLY A 69 13.06 18.57 2.33
CA GLY A 69 11.84 19.39 2.42
C GLY A 69 10.87 19.24 1.24
N LEU A 70 11.00 18.20 0.41
CA LEU A 70 10.13 17.96 -0.74
C LEU A 70 8.77 17.39 -0.33
N ILE A 71 8.74 16.63 0.78
CA ILE A 71 7.53 16.06 1.36
C ILE A 71 7.54 16.24 2.87
N ALA A 72 6.37 16.40 3.46
CA ALA A 72 6.18 16.33 4.90
C ALA A 72 5.38 15.07 5.23
N LEU A 73 5.91 14.23 6.13
CA LEU A 73 5.14 13.12 6.67
C LEU A 73 4.11 13.70 7.64
N LYS A 74 2.82 13.57 7.31
CA LYS A 74 1.78 13.84 8.28
C LYS A 74 1.89 12.78 9.39
N PRO A 75 1.89 13.15 10.68
CA PRO A 75 1.70 12.17 11.73
C PRO A 75 0.40 11.43 11.44
N MET A 76 0.41 10.09 11.53
CA MET A 76 -0.85 9.35 11.46
C MET A 76 -1.76 9.91 12.56
N PRO A 77 -3.03 10.24 12.25
CA PRO A 77 -3.98 10.57 13.31
C PRO A 77 -3.96 9.39 14.28
N ASN A 78 -3.73 9.66 15.56
CA ASN A 78 -3.80 8.64 16.61
C ASN A 78 -5.04 7.77 16.32
N GLN A 79 -4.84 6.47 16.10
CA GLN A 79 -5.93 5.52 16.19
C GLN A 79 -6.49 5.71 17.59
N VAL A 80 -7.67 6.35 17.67
CA VAL A 80 -8.39 6.50 18.92
C VAL A 80 -8.63 5.07 19.38
N GLN A 81 -7.87 4.61 20.37
CA GLN A 81 -8.22 3.42 21.12
C GLN A 81 -9.59 3.73 21.71
N GLN A 82 -10.65 3.18 21.12
CA GLN A 82 -11.92 3.08 21.81
C GLN A 82 -11.63 2.31 23.11
N PRO A 83 -11.93 2.87 24.29
CA PRO A 83 -11.94 2.06 25.50
C PRO A 83 -12.95 0.92 25.28
N ALA A 84 -12.54 -0.31 25.55
CA ALA A 84 -13.48 -1.41 25.66
C ALA A 84 -14.48 -1.08 26.77
N GLU A 85 -15.77 -1.11 26.43
CA GLU A 85 -16.87 -1.17 27.41
C GLU A 85 -16.83 -2.47 28.22
#